data_AF-A0A941AZR2-F1
#
_entry.id   AF-A0A941AZR2-F1
#
_cell.length_a   1.000
_cell.length_b   1.000
_cell.length_c   1.000
_cell.angle_alpha   90.00
_cell.angle_beta   90.00
_cell.angle_gamma   90.00
#
_symmetry.space_group_name_H-M   'P 1'
#
loop_
_entity.id
_entity.type
_entity.pdbx_description
1 polymer ?
#
loop_
_entity_poly.entity_id
_entity_poly.type
_entity_poly.pdbx_seq_one_letter_code
_entity_poly.pdbx_strand_id
1 'polypeptide(L)'
;MTVTNTAPAPALREARIPGDGIHEGRRVLRRVPEGWQERPYELFAVEPQARTIGAVISGVDLSRPLAPELRAELHRALLEWKVLFFRAQHLTSERQRAFARHWGELETNPLLAAGSAEDVVRFDKGGGSTPTFENVWHADVTFRERPALGAVLQLREVPPAGGDTLWADMAAAYDNLPREVRDRVDGARAVHDFIPGFARFYGPERLAPHQDRFPPVEHPVVRTHPDTGRRLLFVNASFTTHITGMPREESDRLLRHLFQQAHVPEYQVRFRWQPGDVAFWDNRATQHYAAYDYGTHRRVAERVAIAGDRPV
;
A
#
# COMPACT_ATOMS: atom_id res chain seq x y z
N MET A 1 -52.90 12.42 43.80
CA MET A 1 -52.27 12.73 42.51
C MET A 1 -50.84 13.17 42.78
N THR A 2 -49.88 12.28 42.64
CA THR A 2 -48.45 12.56 42.85
C THR A 2 -47.88 13.10 41.54
N VAL A 3 -47.62 14.41 41.51
CA VAL A 3 -46.96 15.06 40.37
C VAL A 3 -45.47 14.70 40.44
N THR A 4 -45.03 13.75 39.62
CA THR A 4 -43.61 13.46 39.43
C THR A 4 -42.97 14.63 38.69
N ASN A 5 -42.32 15.50 39.45
CA ASN A 5 -41.47 16.58 38.93
C ASN A 5 -40.16 15.96 38.40
N THR A 6 -40.15 15.53 37.14
CA THR A 6 -38.91 15.13 36.47
C THR A 6 -38.10 16.37 36.16
N ALA A 7 -37.00 16.58 36.89
CA ALA A 7 -36.05 17.64 36.57
C ALA A 7 -35.57 17.49 35.12
N PRO A 8 -35.45 18.59 34.35
CA PRO A 8 -34.99 18.53 32.97
C PRO A 8 -33.58 17.95 32.93
N ALA A 9 -33.34 17.06 31.95
CA ALA A 9 -32.03 16.49 31.74
C ALA A 9 -30.99 17.61 31.55
N PRO A 10 -29.80 17.49 32.17
CA PRO A 10 -28.76 18.49 32.00
C PRO A 10 -28.39 18.61 30.52
N ALA A 11 -28.57 19.80 29.94
CA ALA A 11 -28.23 20.09 28.56
C ALA A 11 -26.79 20.60 28.47
N LEU A 12 -26.00 20.02 27.57
CA LEU A 12 -24.67 20.51 27.24
C LEU A 12 -24.79 21.69 26.27
N ARG A 13 -23.83 22.63 26.33
CA ARG A 13 -23.67 23.65 25.29
C ARG A 13 -23.34 23.00 23.95
N GLU A 14 -23.79 23.61 22.87
CA GLU A 14 -23.37 23.18 21.53
C GLU A 14 -21.86 23.43 21.40
N ALA A 15 -21.11 22.33 21.25
CA ALA A 15 -19.68 22.34 20.99
C ALA A 15 -19.37 21.16 20.07
N ARG A 16 -18.70 21.43 18.95
CA ARG A 16 -18.33 20.41 17.97
C ARG A 16 -16.91 20.63 17.49
N ILE A 17 -16.14 19.55 17.43
CA ILE A 17 -14.88 19.51 16.67
C ILE A 17 -15.28 19.28 15.20
N PRO A 18 -14.76 20.06 14.24
CA PRO A 18 -14.97 19.76 12.83
C PRO A 18 -14.53 18.32 12.53
N GLY A 19 -15.38 17.53 11.88
CA GLY A 19 -15.00 16.19 11.44
C GLY A 19 -13.82 16.31 10.48
N ASP A 20 -12.66 15.80 10.88
CA ASP A 20 -11.43 15.80 10.08
C ASP A 20 -11.36 14.60 9.13
N GLY A 21 -12.34 13.69 9.24
CA GLY A 21 -12.41 12.48 8.45
C GLY A 21 -11.82 11.24 9.12
N ILE A 22 -11.33 11.34 10.35
CA ILE A 22 -10.82 10.21 11.11
C ILE A 22 -11.78 9.93 12.26
N HIS A 23 -12.52 8.82 12.18
CA HIS A 23 -13.51 8.48 13.20
C HIS A 23 -12.83 8.03 14.48
N GLU A 24 -13.24 8.50 15.65
CA GLU A 24 -12.74 7.95 16.91
C GLU A 24 -13.54 6.70 17.32
N GLY A 25 -12.94 5.84 18.15
CA GLY A 25 -13.62 4.71 18.77
C GLY A 25 -13.36 3.35 18.12
N ARG A 26 -14.33 2.43 18.27
CA ARG A 26 -14.13 1.01 17.92
C ARG A 26 -13.94 0.83 16.42
N ARG A 27 -12.91 0.06 16.05
CA ARG A 27 -12.63 -0.37 14.68
C ARG A 27 -13.02 -1.81 14.41
N VAL A 28 -13.42 -2.08 13.17
CA VAL A 28 -13.53 -3.43 12.61
C VAL A 28 -12.18 -3.79 11.99
N LEU A 29 -11.45 -4.71 12.62
CA LEU A 29 -10.10 -5.13 12.20
C LEU A 29 -10.13 -6.59 11.77
N ARG A 30 -10.53 -6.81 10.52
CA ARG A 30 -10.58 -8.13 9.88
C ARG A 30 -9.34 -8.36 9.05
N ARG A 31 -8.50 -9.32 9.46
CA ARG A 31 -7.33 -9.77 8.69
C ARG A 31 -7.75 -10.38 7.34
N VAL A 32 -8.77 -11.22 7.39
CA VAL A 32 -9.28 -12.03 6.27
C VAL A 32 -10.77 -11.72 6.01
N PRO A 33 -11.32 -12.03 4.82
CA PRO A 33 -12.75 -11.86 4.55
C PRO A 33 -13.62 -12.78 5.42
N GLU A 34 -14.92 -12.47 5.47
CA GLU A 34 -15.91 -13.34 6.12
C GLU A 34 -15.95 -14.71 5.44
N GLY A 35 -16.06 -15.79 6.24
CA GLY A 35 -16.04 -17.17 5.74
C GLY A 35 -14.66 -17.70 5.33
N TRP A 36 -13.57 -16.94 5.53
CA TRP A 36 -12.22 -17.43 5.28
C TRP A 36 -11.87 -18.61 6.19
N GLN A 37 -11.43 -19.72 5.60
CA GLN A 37 -11.00 -20.89 6.36
C GLN A 37 -9.56 -20.72 6.80
N GLU A 38 -9.36 -20.35 8.07
CA GLU A 38 -8.02 -20.30 8.66
C GLU A 38 -7.42 -21.70 8.79
N ARG A 39 -6.15 -21.83 8.43
CA ARG A 39 -5.37 -23.07 8.53
C ARG A 39 -3.96 -22.72 9.03
N PRO A 40 -3.32 -23.61 9.81
CA PRO A 40 -1.96 -23.39 10.28
C PRO A 40 -0.99 -23.24 9.11
N TYR A 41 0.16 -22.60 9.36
CA TYR A 41 1.29 -22.60 8.43
C TYR A 41 2.19 -23.78 8.76
N GLU A 42 2.48 -24.64 7.78
CA GLU A 42 3.19 -25.91 8.01
C GLU A 42 4.65 -25.87 7.54
N LEU A 43 4.97 -25.06 6.53
CA LEU A 43 6.29 -25.01 5.90
C LEU A 43 7.19 -23.89 6.43
N PHE A 44 6.63 -22.97 7.22
CA PHE A 44 7.34 -21.84 7.80
C PHE A 44 6.65 -21.31 9.06
N ALA A 45 7.40 -20.56 9.86
CA ALA A 45 6.85 -19.84 11.00
C ALA A 45 6.43 -18.43 10.59
N VAL A 46 5.32 -17.97 11.18
CA VAL A 46 4.71 -16.65 10.93
C VAL A 46 4.65 -15.88 12.24
N GLU A 47 5.26 -14.71 12.25
CA GLU A 47 5.21 -13.77 13.37
C GLU A 47 4.44 -12.50 12.95
N PRO A 48 3.15 -12.39 13.31
CA PRO A 48 2.34 -11.20 13.04
C PRO A 48 2.98 -9.91 13.59
N GLN A 49 3.01 -8.86 12.78
CA GLN A 49 3.55 -7.55 13.17
C GLN A 49 2.45 -6.53 13.48
N ALA A 50 1.22 -6.76 13.02
CA ALA A 50 0.04 -6.01 13.40
C ALA A 50 -1.22 -6.91 13.38
N ARG A 51 -2.40 -6.32 13.65
CA ARG A 51 -3.66 -7.09 13.75
C ARG A 51 -4.16 -7.61 12.40
N THR A 52 -4.02 -6.85 11.33
CA THR A 52 -4.60 -7.19 10.01
C THR A 52 -3.60 -7.24 8.87
N ILE A 53 -2.36 -6.81 9.10
CA ILE A 53 -1.33 -6.63 8.07
C ILE A 53 0.06 -6.89 8.65
N GLY A 54 0.97 -7.39 7.83
CA GLY A 54 2.38 -7.58 8.16
C GLY A 54 2.65 -8.85 8.94
N ALA A 55 3.53 -9.69 8.39
CA ALA A 55 4.09 -10.81 9.12
C ALA A 55 5.56 -11.03 8.75
N VAL A 56 6.39 -11.33 9.76
CA VAL A 56 7.74 -11.84 9.55
C VAL A 56 7.67 -13.35 9.32
N ILE A 57 8.26 -13.81 8.23
CA ILE A 57 8.31 -15.21 7.82
C ILE A 57 9.72 -15.75 8.06
N SER A 58 9.81 -16.89 8.74
CA SER A 58 11.08 -17.57 9.03
C SER A 58 11.02 -19.06 8.70
N GLY A 59 12.19 -19.67 8.49
CA GLY A 59 12.28 -21.07 8.02
C GLY A 59 12.27 -21.23 6.50
N VAL A 60 12.35 -20.12 5.75
CA VAL A 60 12.38 -20.12 4.28
C VAL A 60 13.66 -19.47 3.76
N ASP A 61 14.31 -20.12 2.79
CA ASP A 61 15.45 -19.60 2.02
C ASP A 61 14.98 -19.16 0.63
N LEU A 62 14.82 -17.85 0.43
CA LEU A 62 14.34 -17.27 -0.83
C LEU A 62 15.35 -17.33 -1.98
N SER A 63 16.60 -17.76 -1.72
CA SER A 63 17.62 -17.94 -2.76
C SER A 63 17.41 -19.23 -3.57
N ARG A 64 16.59 -20.15 -3.07
CA ARG A 64 16.30 -21.43 -3.70
C ARG A 64 14.99 -21.38 -4.51
N PRO A 65 14.84 -22.22 -5.54
CA PRO A 65 13.55 -22.40 -6.21
C PRO A 65 12.45 -22.80 -5.21
N LEU A 66 11.26 -22.22 -5.36
CA LEU A 66 10.12 -22.57 -4.49
C LEU A 66 9.45 -23.85 -4.98
N ALA A 67 9.29 -24.82 -4.08
CA ALA A 67 8.39 -25.94 -4.31
C ALA A 67 6.93 -25.43 -4.44
N PRO A 68 6.06 -26.10 -5.22
CA PRO A 68 4.67 -25.67 -5.41
C PRO A 68 3.90 -25.44 -4.11
N GLU A 69 4.11 -26.29 -3.11
CA GLU A 69 3.44 -26.25 -1.80
C GLU A 69 3.87 -25.01 -1.01
N LEU A 70 5.17 -24.73 -0.99
CA LEU A 70 5.74 -23.54 -0.35
C LEU A 70 5.24 -22.26 -1.03
N ARG A 71 5.23 -22.22 -2.37
CA ARG A 71 4.68 -21.08 -3.12
C ARG A 71 3.21 -20.86 -2.80
N ALA A 72 2.41 -21.92 -2.74
CA ALA A 72 0.98 -21.83 -2.41
C ALA A 72 0.76 -21.31 -0.99
N GLU A 73 1.53 -21.78 -0.03
CA GLU A 73 1.42 -21.35 1.35
C GLU A 73 1.92 -19.91 1.58
N LEU A 74 3.02 -19.50 0.92
CA LEU A 74 3.47 -18.10 0.88
C LEU A 74 2.44 -17.19 0.22
N HIS A 75 1.79 -17.65 -0.86
CA HIS A 75 0.73 -16.88 -1.50
C HIS A 75 -0.47 -16.71 -0.56
N ARG A 76 -0.90 -17.76 0.16
CA ARG A 76 -1.92 -17.64 1.20
C ARG A 76 -1.50 -16.64 2.28
N ALA A 77 -0.26 -16.71 2.76
CA ALA A 77 0.27 -15.74 3.72
C ALA A 77 0.20 -14.31 3.18
N LEU A 78 0.55 -14.09 1.90
CA LEU A 78 0.43 -12.79 1.25
C LEU A 78 -1.02 -12.30 1.23
N LEU A 79 -1.99 -13.15 0.91
CA LEU A 79 -3.40 -12.76 0.91
C LEU A 79 -3.92 -12.40 2.31
N GLU A 80 -3.50 -13.15 3.34
CA GLU A 80 -3.93 -12.93 4.72
C GLU A 80 -3.25 -11.71 5.36
N TRP A 81 -1.93 -11.58 5.17
CA TRP A 81 -1.09 -10.57 5.84
C TRP A 81 -0.73 -9.37 4.97
N LYS A 82 -1.00 -9.43 3.67
CA LYS A 82 -0.84 -8.34 2.67
C LYS A 82 0.60 -7.90 2.42
N VAL A 83 1.47 -7.95 3.42
CA VAL A 83 2.92 -7.78 3.30
C VAL A 83 3.64 -8.80 4.18
N LEU A 84 4.62 -9.45 3.58
CA LEU A 84 5.49 -10.45 4.19
C LEU A 84 6.91 -9.90 4.28
N PHE A 85 7.56 -10.14 5.41
CA PHE A 85 8.93 -9.73 5.65
C PHE A 85 9.82 -10.95 5.88
N PHE A 86 11.00 -10.96 5.27
CA PHE A 86 11.97 -12.04 5.42
C PHE A 86 13.29 -11.43 5.84
N ARG A 87 13.82 -11.86 6.99
CA ARG A 87 15.06 -11.31 7.52
C ARG A 87 16.28 -11.91 6.82
N ALA A 88 17.32 -11.09 6.64
CA ALA A 88 18.68 -11.50 6.26
C ALA A 88 18.76 -12.50 5.09
N GLN A 89 18.03 -12.25 3.99
CA GLN A 89 18.00 -13.14 2.82
C GLN A 89 19.17 -12.90 1.86
N HIS A 90 19.66 -11.66 1.76
CA HIS A 90 20.83 -11.27 0.94
C HIS A 90 20.81 -11.79 -0.52
N LEU A 91 19.64 -11.81 -1.17
CA LEU A 91 19.46 -12.35 -2.51
C LEU A 91 20.24 -11.55 -3.55
N THR A 92 20.89 -12.17 -4.53
CA THR A 92 21.35 -11.43 -5.72
C THR A 92 20.16 -10.85 -6.48
N SER A 93 20.35 -9.83 -7.32
CA SER A 93 19.26 -9.26 -8.13
C SER A 93 18.63 -10.31 -9.05
N GLU A 94 19.42 -11.27 -9.54
CA GLU A 94 18.92 -12.43 -10.30
C GLU A 94 18.01 -13.32 -9.45
N ARG A 95 18.39 -13.64 -8.22
CA ARG A 95 17.58 -14.46 -7.31
C ARG A 95 16.31 -13.75 -6.86
N GLN A 96 16.38 -12.44 -6.62
CA GLN A 96 15.20 -11.63 -6.32
C GLN A 96 14.19 -11.63 -7.49
N ARG A 97 14.67 -11.53 -8.74
CA ARG A 97 13.83 -11.67 -9.95
C ARG A 97 13.24 -13.07 -10.07
N ALA A 98 14.05 -14.12 -9.85
CA ALA A 98 13.59 -15.50 -9.90
C ALA A 98 12.49 -15.77 -8.86
N PHE A 99 12.65 -15.26 -7.65
CA PHE A 99 11.61 -15.32 -6.61
C PHE A 99 10.33 -14.61 -7.07
N ALA A 100 10.41 -13.36 -7.53
CA ALA A 100 9.24 -12.60 -7.98
C ALA A 100 8.48 -13.26 -9.14
N ARG A 101 9.19 -13.94 -10.06
CA ARG A 101 8.59 -14.66 -11.21
C ARG A 101 7.63 -15.78 -10.82
N HIS A 102 7.67 -16.29 -9.59
CA HIS A 102 6.69 -17.26 -9.10
C HIS A 102 5.25 -16.70 -8.99
N TRP A 103 5.07 -15.37 -9.11
CA TRP A 103 3.77 -14.71 -9.08
C TRP A 103 3.36 -14.04 -10.41
N GLY A 104 4.23 -14.02 -11.42
CA GLY A 104 3.90 -13.51 -12.75
C GLY A 104 5.05 -12.85 -13.48
N GLU A 105 4.73 -12.27 -14.62
CA GLU A 105 5.67 -11.49 -15.42
C GLU A 105 6.17 -10.26 -14.65
N LEU A 106 7.43 -9.90 -14.89
CA LEU A 106 8.05 -8.75 -14.23
C LEU A 106 7.75 -7.45 -14.98
N GLU A 107 7.42 -6.39 -14.24
CA GLU A 107 7.15 -5.08 -14.81
C GLU A 107 8.46 -4.28 -15.02
N THR A 108 8.55 -3.58 -16.14
CA THR A 108 9.52 -2.51 -16.36
C THR A 108 8.89 -1.13 -16.21
N ASN A 109 9.66 -0.16 -15.70
CA ASN A 109 9.19 1.21 -15.52
C ASN A 109 10.21 2.24 -16.04
N PRO A 110 9.94 2.89 -17.18
CA PRO A 110 10.89 3.84 -17.80
C PRO A 110 11.07 5.14 -16.99
N LEU A 111 10.17 5.43 -16.05
CA LEU A 111 10.25 6.63 -15.21
C LEU A 111 11.20 6.44 -14.02
N LEU A 112 11.60 5.21 -13.72
CA LEU A 112 12.44 4.86 -12.57
C LEU A 112 13.85 4.44 -13.00
N ALA A 113 14.83 4.60 -12.11
CA ALA A 113 16.21 4.23 -12.38
C ALA A 113 16.38 2.70 -12.43
N ALA A 114 16.90 2.20 -13.56
CA ALA A 114 17.25 0.79 -13.70
C ALA A 114 18.47 0.43 -12.86
N GLY A 115 18.46 -0.79 -12.31
CA GLY A 115 19.57 -1.43 -11.61
C GLY A 115 20.34 -2.34 -12.57
N SER A 116 20.57 -3.58 -12.15
CA SER A 116 21.32 -4.57 -12.94
C SER A 116 20.58 -5.09 -14.18
N ALA A 117 19.28 -4.81 -14.30
CA ALA A 117 18.41 -5.18 -15.41
C ALA A 117 17.22 -4.21 -15.49
N GLU A 118 16.52 -4.17 -16.62
CA GLU A 118 15.39 -3.24 -16.86
C GLU A 118 14.18 -3.44 -15.92
N ASP A 119 14.02 -4.66 -15.40
CA ASP A 119 12.98 -5.07 -14.45
C ASP A 119 13.45 -4.98 -12.98
N VAL A 120 14.66 -4.47 -12.75
CA VAL A 120 15.21 -4.17 -11.42
C VAL A 120 15.27 -2.67 -11.28
N VAL A 121 14.50 -2.10 -10.36
CA VAL A 121 14.60 -0.69 -10.00
C VAL A 121 15.56 -0.54 -8.84
N ARG A 122 16.55 0.35 -8.97
CA ARG A 122 17.51 0.64 -7.91
C ARG A 122 17.28 2.01 -7.31
N PHE A 123 17.02 2.05 -6.01
CA PHE A 123 16.91 3.26 -5.21
C PHE A 123 18.20 3.44 -4.41
N ASP A 124 19.17 4.17 -4.95
CA ASP A 124 20.41 4.54 -4.27
C ASP A 124 20.32 5.99 -3.81
N LYS A 125 20.15 6.20 -2.50
CA LYS A 125 20.00 7.53 -1.90
C LYS A 125 21.16 7.73 -0.94
N GLY A 126 22.03 8.71 -1.17
CA GLY A 126 23.17 8.99 -0.30
C GLY A 126 23.88 10.29 -0.66
N GLY A 127 24.63 10.87 0.29
CA GLY A 127 25.62 11.91 0.00
C GLY A 127 25.05 13.27 -0.44
N GLY A 128 23.88 13.68 0.06
CA GLY A 128 23.26 14.97 -0.33
C GLY A 128 22.50 14.93 -1.66
N SER A 129 22.19 13.74 -2.18
CA SER A 129 21.36 13.54 -3.37
C SER A 129 19.95 14.15 -3.23
N THR A 130 19.34 14.47 -4.38
CA THR A 130 17.99 15.02 -4.59
C THR A 130 16.95 14.55 -3.56
N PRO A 131 16.08 15.45 -3.04
CA PRO A 131 15.02 15.09 -2.11
C PRO A 131 14.21 13.89 -2.59
N THR A 132 13.95 12.95 -1.68
CA THR A 132 13.04 11.84 -1.91
C THR A 132 11.62 12.31 -1.66
N PHE A 133 10.69 11.94 -2.54
CA PHE A 133 9.27 12.23 -2.41
C PHE A 133 8.45 10.94 -2.32
N GLU A 134 9.09 9.82 -2.03
CA GLU A 134 8.48 8.52 -1.74
C GLU A 134 7.79 8.49 -0.35
N ASN A 135 7.93 9.58 0.43
CA ASN A 135 7.31 9.83 1.73
C ASN A 135 5.87 10.37 1.60
N VAL A 136 5.06 9.68 0.80
CA VAL A 136 3.63 9.92 0.63
C VAL A 136 2.94 8.56 0.51
N TRP A 137 1.75 8.42 1.08
CA TRP A 137 1.00 7.16 0.98
C TRP A 137 0.59 6.90 -0.47
N HIS A 138 1.00 5.74 -1.00
CA HIS A 138 0.69 5.35 -2.36
C HIS A 138 0.61 3.84 -2.56
N ALA A 139 -0.16 3.46 -3.58
CA ALA A 139 -0.04 2.17 -4.24
C ALA A 139 0.75 2.39 -5.55
N ASP A 140 1.63 1.45 -5.88
CA ASP A 140 2.50 1.56 -7.03
C ASP A 140 1.71 1.58 -8.34
N VAL A 141 2.15 2.47 -9.24
CA VAL A 141 1.78 2.52 -10.66
C VAL A 141 0.27 2.43 -10.96
N THR A 142 -0.57 2.93 -10.07
CA THR A 142 -2.04 2.93 -10.26
C THR A 142 -2.50 3.75 -11.47
N PHE A 143 -1.64 4.57 -12.07
CA PHE A 143 -1.88 5.23 -13.37
C PHE A 143 -1.81 4.29 -14.58
N ARG A 144 -1.44 3.02 -14.40
CA ARG A 144 -1.49 2.00 -15.47
C ARG A 144 -2.85 1.33 -15.50
N GLU A 145 -3.28 0.86 -16.67
CA GLU A 145 -4.52 0.09 -16.82
C GLU A 145 -4.49 -1.21 -16.00
N ARG A 146 -3.30 -1.82 -15.89
CA ARG A 146 -3.03 -3.02 -15.09
C ARG A 146 -1.93 -2.72 -14.08
N PRO A 147 -2.24 -2.10 -12.92
CA PRO A 147 -1.26 -1.82 -11.89
C PRO A 147 -0.57 -3.09 -11.40
N ALA A 148 0.63 -2.96 -10.81
CA ALA A 148 1.38 -4.10 -10.31
C ALA A 148 0.56 -4.92 -9.29
N LEU A 149 0.66 -6.25 -9.36
CA LEU A 149 0.14 -7.18 -8.34
C LEU A 149 0.80 -6.89 -6.99
N GLY A 150 2.10 -6.69 -7.03
CA GLY A 150 2.94 -6.58 -5.86
C GLY A 150 4.38 -6.34 -6.29
N ALA A 151 5.25 -6.20 -5.30
CA ALA A 151 6.67 -6.10 -5.57
C ALA A 151 7.49 -6.73 -4.45
N VAL A 152 8.69 -7.14 -4.81
CA VAL A 152 9.70 -7.67 -3.92
C VAL A 152 10.77 -6.62 -3.78
N LEU A 153 10.95 -6.07 -2.58
CA LEU A 153 11.93 -5.04 -2.25
C LEU A 153 12.97 -5.63 -1.30
N GLN A 154 14.24 -5.38 -1.57
CA GLN A 154 15.34 -5.77 -0.69
C GLN A 154 16.20 -4.55 -0.36
N LEU A 155 16.53 -4.38 0.91
CA LEU A 155 17.46 -3.34 1.35
C LEU A 155 18.89 -3.89 1.33
N ARG A 156 19.75 -3.26 0.52
CA ARG A 156 21.18 -3.57 0.41
C ARG A 156 21.98 -2.87 1.49
N GLU A 157 21.65 -1.60 1.72
CA GLU A 157 22.30 -0.73 2.69
C GLU A 157 21.21 0.02 3.45
N VAL A 158 21.30 0.00 4.78
CA VAL A 158 20.31 0.59 5.67
C VAL A 158 21.00 1.61 6.56
N PRO A 159 20.41 2.80 6.78
CA PRO A 159 20.89 3.76 7.76
C PRO A 159 20.98 3.18 9.18
N PRO A 160 21.85 3.71 10.06
CA PRO A 160 21.91 3.27 11.46
C PRO A 160 20.59 3.49 12.22
N ALA A 161 19.82 4.51 11.84
CA ALA A 161 18.48 4.78 12.33
C ALA A 161 17.63 5.46 11.24
N GLY A 162 16.31 5.23 11.28
CA GLY A 162 15.37 5.72 10.27
C GLY A 162 15.37 4.92 8.96
N GLY A 163 14.58 5.36 7.99
CA GLY A 163 14.42 4.71 6.69
C GLY A 163 13.40 3.57 6.69
N ASP A 164 12.56 3.51 7.72
CA ASP A 164 11.47 2.54 7.86
C ASP A 164 10.49 2.64 6.70
N THR A 165 9.73 1.57 6.49
CA THR A 165 8.62 1.59 5.53
C THR A 165 7.35 1.15 6.22
N LEU A 166 6.28 1.89 5.97
CA LEU A 166 4.96 1.60 6.51
C LEU A 166 4.07 1.06 5.39
N TRP A 167 3.17 0.15 5.73
CA TRP A 167 2.08 -0.30 4.87
C TRP A 167 0.76 -0.16 5.60
N ALA A 168 -0.31 0.12 4.85
CA ALA A 168 -1.67 0.25 5.35
C ALA A 168 -2.60 -0.77 4.69
N ASP A 169 -3.43 -1.43 5.49
CA ASP A 169 -4.52 -2.32 5.06
C ASP A 169 -5.68 -1.49 4.54
N MET A 170 -5.79 -1.36 3.22
CA MET A 170 -6.82 -0.53 2.60
C MET A 170 -8.20 -1.18 2.63
N ALA A 171 -8.27 -2.47 2.98
CA ALA A 171 -9.53 -3.16 3.19
C ALA A 171 -10.08 -2.84 4.60
N ALA A 172 -9.21 -2.80 5.62
CA ALA A 172 -9.59 -2.28 6.94
C ALA A 172 -9.96 -0.78 6.88
N ALA A 173 -9.26 0.01 6.06
CA ALA A 173 -9.62 1.39 5.80
C ALA A 173 -11.06 1.53 5.25
N TYR A 174 -11.44 0.68 4.29
CA TYR A 174 -12.79 0.65 3.73
C TYR A 174 -13.86 0.23 4.74
N ASP A 175 -13.62 -0.85 5.50
CA ASP A 175 -14.57 -1.41 6.46
C ASP A 175 -15.03 -0.36 7.50
N ASN A 176 -14.16 0.58 7.82
CA ASN A 176 -14.35 1.57 8.88
C ASN A 176 -14.78 2.96 8.39
N LEU A 177 -15.04 3.14 7.09
CA LEU A 177 -15.65 4.37 6.59
C LEU A 177 -17.06 4.57 7.17
N PRO A 178 -17.55 5.80 7.32
CA PRO A 178 -18.96 6.06 7.56
C PRO A 178 -19.83 5.44 6.50
N ARG A 179 -21.05 5.03 6.87
CA ARG A 179 -22.03 4.51 5.91
C ARG A 179 -22.28 5.48 4.77
N GLU A 180 -22.47 6.76 5.08
CA GLU A 180 -22.70 7.82 4.08
C GLU A 180 -21.52 7.99 3.11
N VAL A 181 -20.28 7.78 3.58
CA VAL A 181 -19.09 7.85 2.72
C VAL A 181 -19.02 6.61 1.85
N ARG A 182 -19.23 5.40 2.41
CA ARG A 182 -19.31 4.15 1.63
C ARG A 182 -20.37 4.24 0.54
N ASP A 183 -21.57 4.70 0.87
CA ASP A 183 -22.69 4.85 -0.08
C ASP A 183 -22.31 5.77 -1.26
N ARG A 184 -21.42 6.76 -1.06
CA ARG A 184 -20.92 7.66 -2.12
C ARG A 184 -19.79 7.07 -2.96
N VAL A 185 -18.95 6.21 -2.39
CA VAL A 185 -17.77 5.66 -3.09
C VAL A 185 -18.01 4.29 -3.71
N ASP A 186 -19.05 3.58 -3.26
CA ASP A 186 -19.47 2.30 -3.81
C ASP A 186 -19.95 2.50 -5.27
N GLY A 187 -19.22 1.91 -6.22
CA GLY A 187 -19.46 2.06 -7.65
C GLY A 187 -18.85 3.32 -8.29
N ALA A 188 -18.29 4.23 -7.49
CA ALA A 188 -17.60 5.40 -8.01
C ALA A 188 -16.28 5.00 -8.69
N ARG A 189 -15.86 5.80 -9.69
CA ARG A 189 -14.59 5.65 -10.41
C ARG A 189 -13.74 6.89 -10.21
N ALA A 190 -12.43 6.74 -10.19
CA ALA A 190 -11.49 7.84 -10.11
C ALA A 190 -10.42 7.74 -11.21
N VAL A 191 -9.95 8.90 -11.65
CA VAL A 191 -8.91 9.03 -12.67
C VAL A 191 -7.55 9.02 -12.00
N HIS A 192 -6.67 8.15 -12.48
CA HIS A 192 -5.29 8.03 -12.05
C HIS A 192 -4.35 8.53 -13.15
N ASP A 193 -3.43 9.41 -12.78
CA ASP A 193 -2.46 10.02 -13.68
C ASP A 193 -1.07 9.97 -13.03
N PHE A 194 -0.05 9.71 -13.84
CA PHE A 194 1.34 9.66 -13.36
C PHE A 194 1.90 11.06 -13.09
N ILE A 195 1.40 12.10 -13.77
CA ILE A 195 2.00 13.44 -13.76
C ILE A 195 2.14 13.98 -12.32
N PRO A 196 1.11 14.02 -11.45
CA PRO A 196 1.27 14.57 -10.09
C PRO A 196 2.33 13.82 -9.27
N GLY A 197 2.37 12.50 -9.41
CA GLY A 197 3.31 11.64 -8.69
C GLY A 197 4.76 11.81 -9.16
N PHE A 198 4.99 12.16 -10.43
CA PHE A 198 6.34 12.29 -10.99
C PHE A 198 6.83 13.73 -11.18
N ALA A 199 5.94 14.73 -11.26
CA ALA A 199 6.29 16.16 -11.35
C ALA A 199 7.03 16.68 -10.12
N ARG A 200 6.92 15.96 -8.98
CA ARG A 200 7.74 16.20 -7.79
C ARG A 200 9.22 15.84 -7.97
N PHE A 201 9.54 14.93 -8.90
CA PHE A 201 10.90 14.46 -9.16
C PHE A 201 11.50 15.05 -10.44
N TYR A 202 10.67 15.29 -11.45
CA TYR A 202 11.10 15.53 -12.83
C TYR A 202 10.38 16.74 -13.44
N GLY A 203 11.09 17.47 -14.30
CA GLY A 203 10.52 18.56 -15.08
C GLY A 203 9.67 18.08 -16.26
N PRO A 204 8.88 18.98 -16.88
CA PRO A 204 7.99 18.66 -18.00
C PRO A 204 8.71 17.98 -19.18
N GLU A 205 9.97 18.34 -19.45
CA GLU A 205 10.79 17.77 -20.52
C GLU A 205 10.97 16.25 -20.40
N ARG A 206 10.99 15.72 -19.18
CA ARG A 206 11.10 14.28 -18.93
C ARG A 206 9.74 13.59 -18.91
N LEU A 207 8.66 14.30 -18.54
CA LEU A 207 7.33 13.70 -18.38
C LEU A 207 6.50 13.71 -19.66
N ALA A 208 6.56 14.79 -20.43
CA ALA A 208 5.75 14.98 -21.63
C ALA A 208 5.88 13.82 -22.65
N PRO A 209 7.08 13.26 -22.92
CA PRO A 209 7.22 12.14 -23.86
C PRO A 209 6.51 10.84 -23.44
N HIS A 210 6.09 10.74 -22.17
CA HIS A 210 5.47 9.53 -21.64
C HIS A 210 3.94 9.62 -21.55
N GLN A 211 3.33 10.76 -21.86
CA GLN A 211 1.87 10.94 -21.74
C GLN A 211 1.08 10.05 -22.69
N ASP A 212 1.54 9.87 -23.94
CA ASP A 212 0.88 8.97 -24.90
C ASP A 212 1.01 7.50 -24.51
N ARG A 213 2.11 7.15 -23.82
CA ARG A 213 2.36 5.81 -23.31
C ARG A 213 1.56 5.51 -22.04
N PHE A 214 1.33 6.52 -21.22
CA PHE A 214 0.61 6.43 -19.94
C PHE A 214 -0.50 7.48 -19.88
N PRO A 215 -1.54 7.36 -20.73
CA PRO A 215 -2.68 8.25 -20.64
C PRO A 215 -3.39 8.05 -19.29
N PRO A 216 -4.12 9.05 -18.79
CA PRO A 216 -4.93 8.89 -17.59
C PRO A 216 -5.88 7.70 -17.71
N VAL A 217 -6.00 6.91 -16.64
CA VAL A 217 -6.86 5.72 -16.60
C VAL A 217 -7.89 5.85 -15.48
N GLU A 218 -9.03 5.20 -15.64
CA GLU A 218 -10.04 5.13 -14.58
C GLU A 218 -10.01 3.79 -13.86
N HIS A 219 -10.02 3.85 -12.53
CA HIS A 219 -10.15 2.69 -11.64
C HIS A 219 -11.34 2.88 -10.67
N PRO A 220 -11.92 1.80 -10.14
CA PRO A 220 -12.92 1.92 -9.09
C PRO A 220 -12.31 2.54 -7.82
N VAL A 221 -13.05 3.45 -7.16
CA VAL A 221 -12.64 4.01 -5.85
C VAL A 221 -12.60 2.92 -4.79
N VAL A 222 -13.51 1.94 -4.90
CA VAL A 222 -13.55 0.73 -4.09
C VAL A 222 -13.34 -0.48 -4.99
N ARG A 223 -12.16 -1.08 -4.92
CA ARG A 223 -11.81 -2.30 -5.67
C ARG A 223 -12.27 -3.55 -4.91
N THR A 224 -12.60 -4.61 -5.64
CA THR A 224 -12.67 -5.99 -5.12
C THR A 224 -11.33 -6.70 -5.36
N HIS A 225 -10.73 -7.23 -4.30
CA HIS A 225 -9.51 -8.01 -4.41
C HIS A 225 -9.78 -9.33 -5.15
N PRO A 226 -9.05 -9.64 -6.24
CA PRO A 226 -9.39 -10.76 -7.13
C PRO A 226 -9.34 -12.13 -6.44
N ASP A 227 -8.39 -12.32 -5.51
CA ASP A 227 -8.21 -13.62 -4.84
C ASP A 227 -8.99 -13.77 -3.53
N THR A 228 -9.37 -12.67 -2.88
CA THR A 228 -9.96 -12.71 -1.52
C THR A 228 -11.40 -12.21 -1.49
N GLY A 229 -11.88 -11.55 -2.55
CA GLY A 229 -13.21 -10.93 -2.57
C GLY A 229 -13.36 -9.73 -1.62
N ARG A 230 -12.31 -9.37 -0.87
CA ARG A 230 -12.30 -8.19 0.02
C ARG A 230 -12.52 -6.92 -0.79
N ARG A 231 -13.46 -6.09 -0.35
CA ARG A 231 -13.59 -4.71 -0.83
C ARG A 231 -12.58 -3.81 -0.10
N LEU A 232 -11.95 -2.89 -0.83
CA LEU A 232 -10.89 -2.02 -0.32
C LEU A 232 -10.84 -0.68 -1.03
N LEU A 233 -10.34 0.35 -0.34
CA LEU A 233 -10.12 1.67 -0.93
C LEU A 233 -8.94 1.65 -1.89
N PHE A 234 -9.16 2.05 -3.14
CA PHE A 234 -8.17 2.03 -4.21
C PHE A 234 -7.91 3.42 -4.79
N VAL A 235 -7.69 4.38 -3.90
CA VAL A 235 -7.33 5.77 -4.23
C VAL A 235 -6.10 6.18 -3.43
N ASN A 236 -5.20 6.96 -4.01
CA ASN A 236 -3.98 7.40 -3.32
C ASN A 236 -3.54 8.81 -3.72
N ALA A 237 -2.81 9.47 -2.82
CA ALA A 237 -2.40 10.86 -2.96
C ALA A 237 -1.33 11.10 -4.03
N SER A 238 -0.69 10.05 -4.56
CA SER A 238 0.33 10.19 -5.61
C SER A 238 -0.26 10.24 -7.01
N PHE A 239 -1.32 9.48 -7.27
CA PHE A 239 -1.79 9.25 -8.64
C PHE A 239 -3.28 9.56 -8.84
N THR A 240 -4.12 9.48 -7.81
CA THR A 240 -5.56 9.74 -7.97
C THR A 240 -5.82 11.25 -8.06
N THR A 241 -6.37 11.70 -9.18
CA THR A 241 -6.55 13.13 -9.46
C THR A 241 -7.95 13.65 -9.16
N HIS A 242 -8.99 12.89 -9.52
CA HIS A 242 -10.39 13.24 -9.29
C HIS A 242 -11.32 12.03 -9.44
N ILE A 243 -12.52 12.14 -8.90
CA ILE A 243 -13.61 11.17 -9.05
C ILE A 243 -14.43 11.53 -10.30
N THR A 244 -14.61 10.57 -11.20
CA THR A 244 -15.34 10.75 -12.46
C THR A 244 -16.80 11.09 -12.18
N GLY A 245 -17.33 12.09 -12.90
CA GLY A 245 -18.74 12.51 -12.78
C GLY A 245 -19.05 13.34 -11.53
N MET A 246 -18.04 13.72 -10.73
CA MET A 246 -18.20 14.55 -9.54
C MET A 246 -17.65 15.97 -9.76
N PRO A 247 -18.32 17.04 -9.28
CA PRO A 247 -17.76 18.39 -9.29
C PRO A 247 -16.38 18.43 -8.62
N ARG A 248 -15.45 19.19 -9.19
CA ARG A 248 -14.03 19.15 -8.80
C ARG A 248 -13.82 19.39 -7.30
N GLU A 249 -14.47 20.40 -6.75
CA GLU A 249 -14.34 20.74 -5.33
C GLU A 249 -14.90 19.64 -4.41
N GLU A 250 -16.00 19.00 -4.81
CA GLU A 250 -16.58 17.88 -4.09
C GLU A 250 -15.66 16.66 -4.13
N SER A 251 -15.10 16.35 -5.31
CA SER A 251 -14.11 15.30 -5.51
C SER A 251 -12.87 15.53 -4.64
N ASP A 252 -12.31 16.74 -4.65
CA ASP A 252 -11.11 17.08 -3.89
C ASP A 252 -11.35 17.00 -2.37
N ARG A 253 -12.56 17.33 -1.89
CA ARG A 253 -12.95 17.15 -0.48
C ARG A 253 -13.06 15.67 -0.13
N LEU A 254 -13.73 14.87 -0.95
CA LEU A 254 -13.91 13.44 -0.71
C LEU A 254 -12.58 12.68 -0.79
N LEU A 255 -11.76 12.93 -1.81
CA LEU A 255 -10.44 12.29 -1.95
C LEU A 255 -9.52 12.59 -0.78
N ARG A 256 -9.49 13.83 -0.27
CA ARG A 256 -8.70 14.16 0.93
C ARG A 256 -9.12 13.31 2.14
N HIS A 257 -10.42 13.15 2.35
CA HIS A 257 -10.95 12.28 3.39
C HIS A 257 -10.55 10.81 3.21
N LEU A 258 -10.60 10.29 1.97
CA LEU A 258 -10.22 8.91 1.67
C LEU A 258 -8.70 8.68 1.81
N PHE A 259 -7.87 9.64 1.41
CA PHE A 259 -6.42 9.56 1.55
C PHE A 259 -5.97 9.51 3.01
N GLN A 260 -6.65 10.24 3.90
CA GLN A 260 -6.36 10.21 5.34
C GLN A 260 -6.55 8.83 5.97
N GLN A 261 -7.34 7.93 5.37
CA GLN A 261 -7.60 6.62 5.96
C GLN A 261 -6.32 5.77 6.07
N ALA A 262 -5.35 5.92 5.14
CA ALA A 262 -4.07 5.23 5.23
C ALA A 262 -3.24 5.67 6.46
N HIS A 263 -3.52 6.85 7.04
CA HIS A 263 -2.82 7.39 8.20
C HIS A 263 -3.35 6.88 9.55
N VAL A 264 -4.44 6.10 9.56
CA VAL A 264 -5.00 5.52 10.80
C VAL A 264 -4.07 4.41 11.32
N PRO A 265 -3.51 4.52 12.54
CA PRO A 265 -2.48 3.59 13.03
C PRO A 265 -2.94 2.13 13.09
N GLU A 266 -4.22 1.87 13.40
CA GLU A 266 -4.76 0.51 13.53
C GLU A 266 -4.76 -0.27 12.21
N TYR A 267 -4.64 0.40 11.06
CA TYR A 267 -4.56 -0.25 9.75
C TYR A 267 -3.12 -0.49 9.31
N GLN A 268 -2.13 -0.03 10.07
CA GLN A 268 -0.74 0.04 9.64
C GLN A 268 0.15 -1.04 10.24
N VAL A 269 1.20 -1.36 9.50
CA VAL A 269 2.42 -1.97 10.01
C VAL A 269 3.60 -1.07 9.66
N ARG A 270 4.55 -0.90 10.58
CA ARG A 270 5.81 -0.18 10.35
C ARG A 270 6.97 -1.16 10.45
N PHE A 271 7.72 -1.31 9.38
CA PHE A 271 8.84 -2.24 9.31
C PHE A 271 10.18 -1.48 9.38
N ARG A 272 10.95 -1.82 10.41
CA ARG A 272 12.33 -1.37 10.57
C ARG A 272 13.27 -2.34 9.87
N TRP A 273 14.01 -1.81 8.90
CA TRP A 273 14.87 -2.59 8.03
C TRP A 273 16.19 -3.01 8.69
N GLN A 274 16.71 -4.14 8.26
CA GLN A 274 18.10 -4.56 8.41
C GLN A 274 18.69 -4.87 7.01
N PRO A 275 20.02 -4.80 6.82
CA PRO A 275 20.63 -5.19 5.56
C PRO A 275 20.29 -6.63 5.18
N GLY A 276 19.90 -6.85 3.92
CA GLY A 276 19.50 -8.15 3.39
C GLY A 276 18.04 -8.53 3.64
N ASP A 277 17.28 -7.71 4.39
CA ASP A 277 15.85 -7.93 4.57
C ASP A 277 15.09 -7.74 3.25
N VAL A 278 14.07 -8.57 3.08
CA VAL A 278 13.15 -8.56 1.93
C VAL A 278 11.73 -8.29 2.41
N ALA A 279 11.02 -7.39 1.73
CA ALA A 279 9.57 -7.29 1.83
C ALA A 279 8.92 -7.73 0.52
N PHE A 280 7.84 -8.50 0.62
CA PHE A 280 6.97 -8.84 -0.48
C PHE A 280 5.53 -8.43 -0.12
N TRP A 281 4.97 -7.46 -0.83
CA TRP A 281 3.64 -6.95 -0.55
C TRP A 281 2.69 -7.10 -1.74
N ASP A 282 1.42 -7.19 -1.40
CA ASP A 282 0.28 -7.13 -2.31
C ASP A 282 -0.11 -5.66 -2.53
N ASN A 283 0.29 -5.12 -3.67
CA ASN A 283 0.00 -3.76 -4.09
C ASN A 283 -1.48 -3.56 -4.45
N ARG A 284 -2.23 -4.65 -4.62
CA ARG A 284 -3.68 -4.61 -4.87
C ARG A 284 -4.48 -4.34 -3.60
N ALA A 285 -3.89 -4.60 -2.42
CA ALA A 285 -4.56 -4.49 -1.13
C ALA A 285 -3.99 -3.41 -0.20
N THR A 286 -2.85 -2.81 -0.55
CA THR A 286 -2.10 -1.94 0.37
C THR A 286 -1.74 -0.61 -0.25
N GLN A 287 -1.57 0.40 0.60
CA GLN A 287 -0.68 1.53 0.32
C GLN A 287 0.57 1.41 1.17
N HIS A 288 1.64 2.12 0.78
CA HIS A 288 2.87 2.19 1.54
C HIS A 288 3.47 3.59 1.57
N TYR A 289 4.35 3.81 2.54
CA TYR A 289 5.02 5.08 2.82
C TYR A 289 6.49 4.82 3.20
N ALA A 290 7.43 5.46 2.49
CA ALA A 290 8.84 5.40 2.84
C ALA A 290 9.21 6.56 3.78
N ALA A 291 9.57 6.26 5.03
CA ALA A 291 9.97 7.28 5.99
C ALA A 291 11.30 7.90 5.59
N TYR A 292 11.31 9.23 5.40
CA TYR A 292 12.51 10.00 5.13
C TYR A 292 13.02 10.67 6.42
N ASP A 293 13.39 9.85 7.39
CA ASP A 293 13.89 10.24 8.72
C ASP A 293 15.36 9.84 8.96
N TYR A 294 16.11 9.59 7.88
CA TYR A 294 17.51 9.13 7.91
C TYR A 294 18.54 10.15 7.41
N GLY A 295 18.12 11.40 7.17
CA GLY A 295 19.01 12.52 6.82
C GLY A 295 19.88 12.23 5.58
N THR A 296 21.19 12.41 5.72
CA THR A 296 22.18 12.21 4.64
C THR A 296 22.72 10.78 4.57
N HIS A 297 22.29 9.89 5.48
CA HIS A 297 22.76 8.51 5.48
C HIS A 297 22.36 7.79 4.20
N ARG A 298 23.27 6.94 3.73
CA ARG A 298 23.03 6.17 2.52
C ARG A 298 22.00 5.07 2.79
N ARG A 299 21.05 4.92 1.87
CA ARG A 299 20.01 3.88 1.86
C ARG A 299 19.93 3.35 0.44
N VAL A 300 20.16 2.05 0.28
CA VAL A 300 20.15 1.39 -1.03
C VAL A 300 19.10 0.28 -1.02
N ALA A 301 18.14 0.36 -1.93
CA ALA A 301 17.14 -0.68 -2.13
C ALA A 301 17.07 -1.13 -3.59
N GLU A 302 16.73 -2.39 -3.80
CA GLU A 302 16.39 -2.95 -5.12
C GLU A 302 14.98 -3.50 -5.09
N ARG A 303 14.18 -3.13 -6.09
CA ARG A 303 12.78 -3.54 -6.22
C ARG A 303 12.56 -4.23 -7.55
N VAL A 304 11.84 -5.34 -7.50
CA VAL A 304 11.28 -6.04 -8.66
C VAL A 304 9.76 -6.00 -8.54
N ALA A 305 9.09 -5.42 -9.52
CA ALA A 305 7.63 -5.34 -9.55
C ALA A 305 7.04 -6.48 -10.40
N ILE A 306 5.88 -7.00 -10.00
CA ILE A 306 5.16 -8.07 -10.67
C ILE A 306 3.94 -7.47 -11.36
N ALA A 307 3.78 -7.73 -12.67
CA ALA A 307 2.66 -7.26 -13.45
C ALA A 307 1.34 -7.77 -12.87
N GLY A 308 0.34 -6.90 -12.80
CA GLY A 308 -0.98 -7.26 -12.26
C GLY A 308 -2.08 -7.31 -13.32
N ASP A 309 -3.29 -7.09 -12.84
CA ASP A 309 -4.55 -7.17 -13.56
C ASP A 309 -5.29 -5.83 -13.53
N ARG A 310 -6.38 -5.75 -14.30
CA ARG A 310 -7.25 -4.57 -14.29
C ARG A 310 -8.12 -4.58 -13.02
N PRO A 311 -8.10 -3.54 -12.19
CA PRO A 311 -8.98 -3.42 -11.03
C PRO A 311 -10.47 -3.45 -11.41
N VAL A 312 -11.27 -4.16 -10.59
CA VAL A 312 -12.74 -4.28 -10.72
C VAL A 312 -13.44 -3.83 -9.44
#